data_AF-A0AB34K364-F1
#
_entry.id   AF-A0AB34K364-F1
#
_cell.length_a   1.000
_cell.length_b   1.000
_cell.length_c   1.000
_cell.angle_alpha   90.00
_cell.angle_beta   90.00
_cell.angle_gamma   90.00
#
_symmetry.space_group_name_H-M   'P 1'
#
loop_
_entity.id
_entity.type
_entity.pdbx_description
1 polymer ?
#
loop_
_entity_poly.entity_id
_entity_poly.type
_entity_poly.pdbx_seq_one_letter_code
_entity_poly.pdbx_strand_id
1 'polypeptide(L)'
;MVSTAWLRRQSCNGCRSLLGASLLVLYADAVLRVIQGLLGDGFGPLIGAVVANRHSRAAAANASSPPHSPRATGPRPTSSPRLREADLAHLESIDSHDRSDHLLAPRDAAHSCTRHELLLGNLYADLAPWVDRGLRVTEDEMGRLVEYVAEHRGKWDSWVTDTLTPVLIKGGKVYLTLGPPTKDPTNYFWSVLMDLQELARKHKLPDVELLLNFADTPVVKATSQGTPSLPVPVFSYCKQEGYLDILVPGYYSPDRVCEQYRRQYNNVHKWERKANKAFARFTHFCKFTRQQDVYQRTLPPCSRSFFASISDQSSGRLDVAPLNTVNDTNDPSLRFGRTLLKNSSKLPLSEHGRYKYLLDTDGFTSAYKLQQLLAVNSVVLHHRSIWRAYYYDALHAFVHYVPLWKSSSTDVFSLIDWLRGHDAVARRIAINGQHFACNHLTKQGRLCYWLHAIREYAGFMDYTPTLRARSFPLDRINFMCRIQDGPNTCYYNIKPGPLPDGYECRLPVPNWPGVSQGSQGELIARLRWETMPL
;
A
#
# COMPACT_ATOMS: atom_id res chain seq x y z
N MET A 1 -30.68 -33.25 24.25
CA MET A 1 -32.01 -33.39 24.89
C MET A 1 -32.72 -32.04 24.79
N VAL A 2 -33.96 -32.03 24.29
CA VAL A 2 -35.13 -31.21 24.71
C VAL A 2 -34.78 -29.85 25.34
N SER A 3 -35.22 -28.65 24.91
CA SER A 3 -36.57 -28.25 24.50
C SER A 3 -36.55 -26.81 24.02
N THR A 4 -37.48 -26.51 23.12
CA THR A 4 -38.11 -25.20 22.91
C THR A 4 -38.68 -24.59 24.20
N ALA A 5 -38.25 -23.37 24.53
CA ALA A 5 -38.96 -22.32 25.26
C ALA A 5 -38.04 -21.08 25.18
N TRP A 6 -38.38 -19.97 24.52
CA TRP A 6 -39.19 -18.91 25.10
C TRP A 6 -39.41 -17.84 24.01
N LEU A 7 -40.64 -17.70 23.51
CA LEU A 7 -41.08 -16.57 22.68
C LEU A 7 -42.28 -15.96 23.38
N ARG A 8 -42.07 -14.88 24.16
CA ARG A 8 -43.02 -13.77 24.35
C ARG A 8 -42.44 -12.68 25.29
N ARG A 9 -42.64 -11.43 24.85
CA ARG A 9 -42.34 -10.12 25.49
C ARG A 9 -40.87 -9.72 25.31
N GLN A 10 -40.49 -8.59 24.70
CA GLN A 10 -41.11 -7.26 24.73
C GLN A 10 -40.93 -6.48 23.41
N SER A 11 -41.80 -5.48 23.26
CA SER A 11 -41.97 -4.54 22.16
C SER A 11 -40.93 -3.42 22.09
N CYS A 12 -40.91 -2.77 20.92
CA CYS A 12 -40.48 -1.40 20.63
C CYS A 12 -38.98 -1.09 20.55
N ASN A 13 -38.45 -1.16 19.33
CA ASN A 13 -37.58 -0.12 18.74
C ASN A 13 -37.48 -0.33 17.21
N GLY A 14 -38.63 -0.18 16.54
CA GLY A 14 -38.77 -0.41 15.10
C GLY A 14 -38.97 0.88 14.31
N CYS A 15 -38.07 1.87 14.44
CA CYS A 15 -38.08 3.07 13.58
C CYS A 15 -36.67 3.64 13.37
N ARG A 16 -35.67 2.79 13.05
CA ARG A 16 -34.37 3.23 12.51
C ARG A 16 -33.71 2.22 11.54
N SER A 17 -34.29 1.04 11.33
CA SER A 17 -33.71 -0.03 10.50
C SER A 17 -34.17 -0.06 9.04
N LEU A 18 -35.22 0.67 8.67
CA LEU A 18 -35.79 0.59 7.31
C LEU A 18 -35.01 1.41 6.27
N LEU A 19 -34.36 2.51 6.66
CA LEU A 19 -33.51 3.31 5.75
C LEU A 19 -32.16 2.61 5.45
N GLY A 20 -31.57 1.94 6.45
CA GLY A 20 -30.33 1.17 6.27
C GLY A 20 -30.52 -0.09 5.44
N ALA A 21 -31.62 -0.82 5.65
CA ALA A 21 -31.96 -1.99 4.83
C ALA A 21 -32.30 -1.61 3.38
N SER A 22 -33.01 -0.48 3.17
CA SER A 22 -33.33 0.00 1.82
C SER A 22 -32.08 0.44 1.04
N LEU A 23 -31.11 1.08 1.71
CA LEU A 23 -29.81 1.43 1.11
C LEU A 23 -28.95 0.20 0.79
N LEU A 24 -28.95 -0.81 1.66
CA LEU A 24 -28.28 -2.09 1.41
C LEU A 24 -28.92 -2.87 0.25
N VAL A 25 -30.26 -2.85 0.14
CA VAL A 25 -30.97 -3.48 -0.97
C VAL A 25 -30.75 -2.73 -2.28
N LEU A 26 -30.73 -1.39 -2.27
CA LEU A 26 -30.41 -0.60 -3.47
C LEU A 26 -28.94 -0.73 -3.89
N TYR A 27 -28.02 -0.86 -2.93
CA TYR A 27 -26.61 -1.11 -3.21
C TYR A 27 -26.39 -2.54 -3.71
N ALA A 28 -27.06 -3.53 -3.11
CA ALA A 28 -27.04 -4.90 -3.58
C ALA A 28 -27.68 -5.04 -4.96
N ASP A 29 -28.78 -4.34 -5.26
CA ASP A 29 -29.42 -4.31 -6.59
C ASP A 29 -28.55 -3.60 -7.63
N ALA A 30 -27.88 -2.49 -7.27
CA ALA A 30 -26.92 -1.84 -8.16
C ALA A 30 -25.69 -2.72 -8.44
N VAL A 31 -25.18 -3.43 -7.42
CA VAL A 31 -24.09 -4.40 -7.56
C VAL A 31 -24.54 -5.62 -8.35
N LEU A 32 -25.77 -6.13 -8.13
CA LEU A 32 -26.36 -7.22 -8.89
C LEU A 32 -26.60 -6.84 -10.34
N ARG A 33 -27.02 -5.61 -10.65
CA ARG A 33 -27.15 -5.12 -12.04
C ARG A 33 -25.80 -4.94 -12.73
N VAL A 34 -24.76 -4.57 -11.99
CA VAL A 34 -23.39 -4.55 -12.50
C VAL A 34 -22.87 -5.97 -12.73
N ILE A 35 -23.14 -6.90 -11.82
CA ILE A 35 -22.78 -8.33 -11.95
C ILE A 35 -23.57 -9.00 -13.08
N GLN A 36 -24.87 -8.70 -13.22
CA GLN A 36 -25.73 -9.19 -14.30
C GLN A 36 -25.38 -8.52 -15.64
N GLY A 37 -24.89 -7.29 -15.65
CA GLY A 37 -24.27 -6.66 -16.82
C GLY A 37 -22.87 -7.20 -17.16
N LEU A 38 -22.20 -7.86 -16.20
CA LEU A 38 -20.90 -8.54 -16.40
C LEU A 38 -21.06 -10.02 -16.79
N LEU A 39 -22.19 -10.66 -16.45
CA LEU A 39 -22.48 -12.08 -16.73
C LEU A 39 -23.55 -12.28 -17.81
N GLY A 40 -24.31 -11.24 -18.16
CA GLY A 40 -25.26 -11.22 -19.27
C GLY A 40 -24.53 -10.92 -20.58
N ASP A 41 -24.43 -11.94 -21.42
CA ASP A 41 -24.01 -11.88 -22.83
C ASP A 41 -22.57 -11.39 -23.10
N GLY A 42 -21.56 -12.22 -22.80
CA GLY A 42 -20.22 -11.91 -23.30
C GLY A 42 -19.06 -12.85 -23.02
N PHE A 43 -19.18 -13.88 -22.19
CA PHE A 43 -18.07 -14.79 -21.89
C PHE A 43 -18.50 -16.26 -21.86
N GLY A 44 -18.89 -16.78 -23.03
CA GLY A 44 -18.84 -18.21 -23.35
C GLY A 44 -17.56 -18.56 -24.12
N PRO A 45 -17.09 -19.82 -24.09
CA PRO A 45 -15.77 -20.20 -24.59
C PRO A 45 -15.66 -20.02 -26.12
N LEU A 46 -14.69 -19.22 -26.55
CA LEU A 46 -14.29 -19.09 -27.97
C LEU A 46 -13.54 -20.35 -28.42
N ILE A 47 -14.28 -21.38 -28.84
CA ILE A 47 -13.77 -22.48 -29.68
C ILE A 47 -14.85 -22.87 -30.71
N GLY A 48 -14.52 -22.76 -32.01
CA GLY A 48 -14.92 -23.76 -33.03
C GLY A 48 -15.98 -23.42 -34.09
N ALA A 49 -15.49 -23.27 -35.32
CA ALA A 49 -16.04 -23.76 -36.61
C ALA A 49 -17.22 -23.05 -37.32
N VAL A 50 -16.85 -22.45 -38.48
CA VAL A 50 -17.43 -22.57 -39.82
C VAL A 50 -18.70 -23.45 -39.95
N VAL A 51 -19.81 -22.87 -40.45
CA VAL A 51 -20.58 -23.26 -41.67
C VAL A 51 -21.76 -22.27 -41.86
N ALA A 52 -22.09 -22.03 -43.13
CA ALA A 52 -22.95 -21.01 -43.73
C ALA A 52 -24.46 -21.04 -43.40
N ASN A 53 -25.12 -19.87 -43.47
CA ASN A 53 -26.16 -19.47 -44.45
C ASN A 53 -26.82 -18.14 -44.03
N ARG A 54 -26.76 -17.10 -44.86
CA ARG A 54 -27.75 -16.64 -45.88
C ARG A 54 -29.04 -15.99 -45.34
N HIS A 55 -29.22 -14.74 -45.80
CA HIS A 55 -30.44 -13.92 -45.90
C HIS A 55 -31.01 -13.38 -44.56
N SER A 56 -31.17 -12.07 -44.39
CA SER A 56 -32.24 -11.30 -45.03
C SER A 56 -31.97 -9.79 -45.03
N ARG A 57 -32.34 -9.14 -46.14
CA ARG A 57 -32.45 -7.69 -46.33
C ARG A 57 -33.81 -7.17 -45.84
N ALA A 58 -33.82 -5.95 -45.30
CA ALA A 58 -34.82 -4.87 -45.53
C ALA A 58 -34.30 -3.62 -44.76
N ALA A 59 -33.89 -2.51 -45.40
CA ALA A 59 -34.70 -1.45 -46.04
C ALA A 59 -35.63 -0.74 -45.02
N ALA A 60 -35.79 0.58 -44.95
CA ALA A 60 -35.19 1.77 -45.56
C ALA A 60 -35.82 3.02 -44.88
N ALA A 61 -35.39 4.21 -45.33
CA ALA A 61 -36.00 5.55 -45.23
C ALA A 61 -35.56 6.42 -44.03
N ASN A 62 -34.65 7.39 -44.20
CA ASN A 62 -34.74 8.70 -44.90
C ASN A 62 -35.62 9.74 -44.20
N ALA A 63 -34.98 10.80 -43.68
CA ALA A 63 -35.43 12.18 -43.85
C ALA A 63 -34.21 13.12 -43.74
N SER A 64 -34.09 14.03 -44.70
CA SER A 64 -32.93 14.87 -44.96
C SER A 64 -33.36 16.34 -45.13
N SER A 65 -32.68 17.24 -44.40
CA SER A 65 -32.17 18.57 -44.85
C SER A 65 -33.16 19.77 -44.98
N PRO A 66 -32.71 21.05 -45.16
CA PRO A 66 -31.56 21.83 -44.63
C PRO A 66 -31.98 23.34 -44.36
N PRO A 67 -31.18 24.42 -44.64
CA PRO A 67 -29.95 24.96 -44.02
C PRO A 67 -30.11 26.44 -43.55
N HIS A 68 -29.06 27.06 -42.98
CA HIS A 68 -28.59 28.43 -43.32
C HIS A 68 -27.25 28.79 -42.60
N SER A 69 -26.31 29.36 -43.38
CA SER A 69 -25.01 29.99 -42.99
C SER A 69 -25.16 31.54 -43.17
N PRO A 70 -24.16 32.47 -43.02
CA PRO A 70 -22.70 32.31 -42.79
C PRO A 70 -21.95 33.40 -41.91
N ARG A 71 -20.64 33.17 -41.69
CA ARG A 71 -19.43 34.07 -41.60
C ARG A 71 -19.37 35.39 -40.78
N ALA A 72 -18.26 35.54 -40.00
CA ALA A 72 -17.24 36.63 -40.01
C ALA A 72 -16.20 36.37 -38.87
N THR A 73 -14.89 36.11 -39.04
CA THR A 73 -13.68 36.93 -39.35
C THR A 73 -13.26 38.02 -38.32
N GLY A 74 -12.31 37.67 -37.43
CA GLY A 74 -11.15 38.46 -36.92
C GLY A 74 -11.35 39.45 -35.76
N PRO A 75 -10.28 39.94 -35.05
CA PRO A 75 -8.90 39.45 -34.88
C PRO A 75 -8.48 39.25 -33.39
N ARG A 76 -7.25 38.71 -33.17
CA ARG A 76 -6.55 38.63 -31.87
C ARG A 76 -6.19 40.02 -31.31
N PRO A 77 -6.02 40.13 -29.98
CA PRO A 77 -4.92 40.91 -29.44
C PRO A 77 -4.04 40.11 -28.47
N THR A 78 -2.74 40.33 -28.65
CA THR A 78 -1.63 40.04 -27.75
C THR A 78 -1.58 41.08 -26.62
N SER A 79 -1.47 40.66 -25.37
CA SER A 79 -0.64 41.32 -24.33
C SER A 79 -0.81 40.61 -22.98
N SER A 80 0.32 40.22 -22.38
CA SER A 80 0.41 39.82 -20.98
C SER A 80 0.26 41.05 -20.08
N PRO A 81 -0.49 41.01 -18.97
CA PRO A 81 -0.29 41.96 -17.88
C PRO A 81 0.79 41.40 -16.93
N ARG A 82 1.88 42.16 -16.76
CA ARG A 82 2.76 42.03 -15.60
C ARG A 82 1.97 42.46 -14.36
N LEU A 83 1.85 41.58 -13.37
CA LEU A 83 1.32 41.94 -12.05
C LEU A 83 2.32 42.91 -11.38
N ARG A 84 1.78 43.98 -10.78
CA ARG A 84 2.56 45.01 -10.07
C ARG A 84 2.83 44.54 -8.64
N GLU A 85 3.97 44.93 -8.09
CA GLU A 85 4.48 44.59 -6.75
C GLU A 85 3.58 45.02 -5.56
N ALA A 86 2.42 45.64 -5.81
CA ALA A 86 1.47 46.04 -4.75
C ALA A 86 0.43 44.95 -4.39
N ASP A 87 0.26 43.92 -5.21
CA ASP A 87 -0.69 42.81 -4.94
C ASP A 87 -0.07 41.65 -4.12
N LEU A 88 1.24 41.71 -3.84
CA LEU A 88 1.97 40.71 -3.04
C LEU A 88 1.93 40.99 -1.52
N ALA A 89 1.58 42.21 -1.10
CA ALA A 89 1.61 42.60 0.31
C ALA A 89 0.33 42.26 1.11
N HIS A 90 -0.73 41.77 0.46
CA HIS A 90 -1.98 41.37 1.14
C HIS A 90 -2.14 39.85 1.33
N LEU A 91 -1.16 39.05 0.89
CA LEU A 91 -1.13 37.60 1.12
C LEU A 91 -0.22 37.18 2.29
N GLU A 92 0.52 38.12 2.90
CA GLU A 92 1.44 37.85 4.01
C GLU A 92 0.85 38.12 5.42
N SER A 93 -0.44 38.50 5.54
CA SER A 93 -1.08 38.76 6.84
C SER A 93 -2.15 37.76 7.28
N ILE A 94 -2.26 36.61 6.62
CA ILE A 94 -3.15 35.51 7.03
C ILE A 94 -2.29 34.27 7.34
N ASP A 95 -1.35 34.41 8.27
CA ASP A 95 -0.66 33.26 8.84
C ASP A 95 -0.15 33.56 10.26
N SER A 96 -1.07 33.96 11.13
CA SER A 96 -0.89 33.81 12.57
C SER A 96 -2.26 33.72 13.22
N HIS A 97 -2.45 32.77 14.13
CA HIS A 97 -3.69 32.44 14.86
C HIS A 97 -4.56 31.36 14.20
N ASP A 98 -4.14 30.10 14.33
CA ASP A 98 -4.78 29.15 15.27
C ASP A 98 -4.16 27.75 15.07
N ARG A 99 -3.02 27.50 15.74
CA ARG A 99 -2.52 26.13 15.98
C ARG A 99 -2.92 25.72 17.39
N SER A 100 -4.22 25.64 17.63
CA SER A 100 -4.75 24.90 18.77
C SER A 100 -4.67 23.41 18.44
N ASP A 101 -3.73 22.75 19.12
CA ASP A 101 -3.54 21.30 19.13
C ASP A 101 -4.75 20.68 19.87
N HIS A 102 -5.90 20.59 19.19
CA HIS A 102 -7.09 19.99 19.76
C HIS A 102 -6.87 18.48 19.92
N LEU A 103 -6.58 18.09 21.15
CA LEU A 103 -6.74 16.72 21.66
C LEU A 103 -8.16 16.24 21.32
N LEU A 104 -8.30 15.48 20.23
CA LEU A 104 -9.55 14.81 19.90
C LEU A 104 -9.91 13.85 21.03
N ALA A 105 -11.13 13.96 21.54
CA ALA A 105 -11.59 13.09 22.63
C ALA A 105 -11.57 11.62 22.15
N PRO A 106 -11.43 10.63 23.05
CA PRO A 106 -11.43 9.21 22.68
C PRO A 106 -12.64 8.75 21.85
N ARG A 107 -13.79 9.43 22.00
CA ARG A 107 -15.00 9.21 21.19
C ARG A 107 -14.85 9.70 19.74
N ASP A 108 -14.13 10.80 19.51
CA ASP A 108 -13.89 11.35 18.17
C ASP A 108 -12.88 10.51 17.38
N ALA A 109 -11.91 9.92 18.07
CA ALA A 109 -10.96 8.97 17.49
C ALA A 109 -11.64 7.68 17.02
N ALA A 110 -12.54 7.11 17.83
CA ALA A 110 -13.34 5.95 17.45
C ALA A 110 -14.26 6.28 16.27
N HIS A 111 -14.93 7.44 16.29
CA HIS A 111 -15.78 7.87 15.18
C HIS A 111 -14.99 8.13 13.89
N SER A 112 -13.76 8.64 13.99
CA SER A 112 -12.82 8.80 12.86
C SER A 112 -12.47 7.46 12.20
N CYS A 113 -12.26 6.39 12.98
CA CYS A 113 -11.86 5.09 12.43
C CYS A 113 -13.00 4.28 11.81
N THR A 114 -14.27 4.54 12.17
CA THR A 114 -15.44 3.84 11.58
C THR A 114 -15.47 3.92 10.04
N ARG A 115 -14.98 5.01 9.45
CA ARG A 115 -14.91 5.19 7.98
C ARG A 115 -13.94 4.24 7.28
N HIS A 116 -13.10 3.53 8.03
CA HIS A 116 -12.09 2.61 7.54
C HIS A 116 -12.44 1.14 7.87
N GLU A 117 -13.63 0.86 8.40
CA GLU A 117 -14.08 -0.48 8.79
C GLU A 117 -13.97 -1.51 7.68
N LEU A 118 -14.13 -1.11 6.40
CA LEU A 118 -13.98 -2.02 5.27
C LEU A 118 -12.59 -2.68 5.18
N LEU A 119 -11.56 -2.08 5.79
CA LEU A 119 -10.22 -2.64 5.81
C LEU A 119 -10.06 -3.64 6.96
N LEU A 120 -10.85 -3.50 8.03
CA LEU A 120 -10.72 -4.32 9.24
C LEU A 120 -11.14 -5.77 9.00
N GLY A 121 -12.00 -6.04 8.01
CA GLY A 121 -12.28 -7.41 7.57
C GLY A 121 -11.01 -8.19 7.21
N ASN A 122 -10.02 -7.51 6.61
CA ASN A 122 -8.74 -8.12 6.22
C ASN A 122 -7.87 -8.42 7.46
N LEU A 123 -7.88 -7.53 8.44
CA LEU A 123 -7.20 -7.75 9.73
C LEU A 123 -7.79 -8.97 10.44
N TYR A 124 -9.12 -9.05 10.54
CA TYR A 124 -9.80 -10.18 11.18
C TYR A 124 -9.57 -11.49 10.43
N ALA A 125 -9.52 -11.47 9.10
CA ALA A 125 -9.14 -12.64 8.31
C ALA A 125 -7.71 -13.12 8.59
N ASP A 126 -6.78 -12.20 8.84
CA ASP A 126 -5.40 -12.53 9.20
C ASP A 126 -5.27 -13.03 10.65
N LEU A 127 -6.14 -12.57 11.55
CA LEU A 127 -6.20 -13.03 12.95
C LEU A 127 -6.93 -14.36 13.11
N ALA A 128 -7.91 -14.68 12.26
CA ALA A 128 -8.77 -15.85 12.39
C ALA A 128 -7.99 -17.17 12.55
N PRO A 129 -6.94 -17.47 11.76
CA PRO A 129 -6.16 -18.69 11.97
C PRO A 129 -5.53 -18.77 13.38
N TRP A 130 -5.14 -17.65 13.96
CA TRP A 130 -4.58 -17.61 15.31
C TRP A 130 -5.65 -17.80 16.37
N VAL A 131 -6.83 -17.17 16.19
CA VAL A 131 -7.99 -17.34 17.06
C VAL A 131 -8.46 -18.79 17.09
N ASP A 132 -8.60 -19.42 15.91
CA ASP A 132 -9.04 -20.82 15.77
C ASP A 132 -8.10 -21.81 16.48
N ARG A 133 -6.83 -21.43 16.67
CA ARG A 133 -5.80 -22.21 17.38
C ARG A 133 -5.75 -21.89 18.88
N GLY A 134 -6.57 -20.96 19.35
CA GLY A 134 -6.54 -20.49 20.73
C GLY A 134 -5.25 -19.75 21.08
N LEU A 135 -4.77 -18.86 20.19
CA LEU A 135 -3.55 -18.08 20.40
C LEU A 135 -3.50 -17.49 21.81
N ARG A 136 -2.40 -17.79 22.50
CA ARG A 136 -1.96 -17.16 23.74
C ARG A 136 -0.49 -16.83 23.59
N VAL A 137 -0.14 -15.56 23.67
CA VAL A 137 1.24 -15.12 23.61
C VAL A 137 1.79 -15.18 25.02
N THR A 138 2.59 -16.20 25.30
CA THR A 138 3.21 -16.41 26.62
C THR A 138 4.49 -15.60 26.80
N GLU A 139 4.80 -15.21 28.04
CA GLU A 139 6.05 -14.50 28.36
C GLU A 139 7.28 -15.34 27.97
N ASP A 140 7.22 -16.66 28.20
CA ASP A 140 8.30 -17.59 27.86
C ASP A 140 8.52 -17.71 26.35
N GLU A 141 7.46 -17.84 25.56
CA GLU A 141 7.59 -17.92 24.09
C GLU A 141 8.09 -16.62 23.49
N MET A 142 7.55 -15.47 23.91
CA MET A 142 8.06 -14.17 23.49
C MET A 142 9.50 -13.99 23.98
N GLY A 143 9.79 -14.41 25.22
CA GLY A 143 11.11 -14.60 25.83
C GLY A 143 12.14 -15.16 24.86
N ARG A 144 11.93 -16.42 24.50
CA ARG A 144 12.78 -17.22 23.60
C ARG A 144 12.90 -16.60 22.21
N LEU A 145 11.82 -16.02 21.67
CA LEU A 145 11.86 -15.37 20.36
C LEU A 145 12.72 -14.09 20.37
N VAL A 146 12.62 -13.27 21.41
CA VAL A 146 13.44 -12.06 21.56
C VAL A 146 14.92 -12.42 21.67
N GLU A 147 15.27 -13.47 22.41
CA GLU A 147 16.64 -13.99 22.52
C GLU A 147 17.14 -14.51 21.18
N TYR A 148 16.35 -15.34 20.49
CA TYR A 148 16.66 -15.81 19.14
C TYR A 148 16.96 -14.64 18.18
N VAL A 149 16.12 -13.60 18.18
CA VAL A 149 16.35 -12.41 17.36
C VAL A 149 17.63 -11.69 17.77
N ALA A 150 17.91 -11.57 19.07
CA ALA A 150 19.12 -10.93 19.57
C ALA A 150 20.41 -11.63 19.11
N GLU A 151 20.42 -12.97 19.10
CA GLU A 151 21.57 -13.78 18.67
C GLU A 151 21.84 -13.67 17.16
N HIS A 152 20.80 -13.45 16.37
CA HIS A 152 20.87 -13.39 14.90
C HIS A 152 20.93 -11.96 14.36
N ARG A 153 20.74 -10.95 15.23
CA ARG A 153 20.76 -9.54 14.86
C ARG A 153 22.05 -9.16 14.14
N GLY A 154 21.94 -8.43 13.03
CA GLY A 154 23.10 -7.97 12.25
C GLY A 154 23.82 -9.04 11.41
N LYS A 155 23.55 -10.34 11.66
CA LYS A 155 24.22 -11.48 11.01
C LYS A 155 23.58 -11.92 9.68
N TRP A 156 22.39 -11.41 9.37
CA TRP A 156 21.70 -11.75 8.11
C TRP A 156 22.44 -11.11 6.93
N ASP A 157 22.69 -11.89 5.88
CA ASP A 157 23.36 -11.44 4.65
C ASP A 157 22.39 -10.65 3.74
N SER A 158 21.73 -9.68 4.36
CA SER A 158 20.70 -8.81 3.81
C SER A 158 21.24 -7.39 3.78
N TRP A 159 20.89 -6.63 2.73
CA TRP A 159 21.21 -5.21 2.59
C TRP A 159 20.63 -4.34 3.74
N VAL A 160 19.72 -4.90 4.56
CA VAL A 160 19.09 -4.30 5.74
C VAL A 160 18.99 -5.38 6.83
N THR A 161 19.66 -5.27 7.98
CA THR A 161 19.84 -6.44 8.87
C THR A 161 19.09 -6.48 10.19
N ASP A 162 18.17 -5.55 10.42
CA ASP A 162 17.26 -5.64 11.56
C ASP A 162 15.82 -5.74 11.04
N THR A 163 15.56 -6.78 10.24
CA THR A 163 14.26 -6.99 9.59
C THR A 163 13.22 -7.47 10.58
N LEU A 164 13.53 -8.47 11.41
CA LEU A 164 12.63 -8.91 12.49
C LEU A 164 13.00 -8.16 13.77
N THR A 165 12.07 -7.34 14.28
CA THR A 165 12.31 -6.41 15.39
C THR A 165 11.26 -6.58 16.47
N PRO A 166 11.65 -6.99 17.69
CA PRO A 166 10.74 -6.97 18.82
C PRO A 166 10.53 -5.54 19.31
N VAL A 167 9.26 -5.19 19.50
CA VAL A 167 8.80 -3.87 19.92
C VAL A 167 7.90 -4.04 21.13
N LEU A 168 8.12 -3.21 22.13
CA LEU A 168 7.31 -3.12 23.33
C LEU A 168 6.56 -1.79 23.34
N ILE A 169 5.25 -1.83 23.50
CA ILE A 169 4.43 -0.67 23.81
C ILE A 169 4.10 -0.76 25.30
N LYS A 170 4.48 0.25 26.07
CA LYS A 170 4.24 0.28 27.51
C LYS A 170 3.97 1.69 28.01
N GLY A 171 2.88 1.90 28.73
CA GLY A 171 2.58 3.19 29.37
C GLY A 171 2.51 4.37 28.39
N GLY A 172 1.98 4.15 27.18
CA GLY A 172 1.89 5.18 26.14
C GLY A 172 3.21 5.49 25.41
N LYS A 173 4.24 4.67 25.59
CA LYS A 173 5.54 4.80 24.92
C LYS A 173 5.88 3.54 24.12
N VAL A 174 6.64 3.73 23.05
CA VAL A 174 7.19 2.64 22.25
C VAL A 174 8.65 2.43 22.62
N TYR A 175 9.06 1.18 22.76
CA TYR A 175 10.41 0.76 23.09
C TYR A 175 10.91 -0.24 22.03
N LEU A 176 12.14 -0.07 21.60
CA LEU A 176 12.88 -1.09 20.87
C LEU A 176 13.44 -2.08 21.89
N THR A 177 12.88 -3.29 21.97
CA THR A 177 13.21 -4.26 23.03
C THR A 177 14.68 -4.65 23.06
N LEU A 178 15.36 -4.61 21.91
CA LEU A 178 16.79 -4.92 21.76
C LEU A 178 17.67 -3.68 21.59
N GLY A 179 17.09 -2.48 21.69
CA GLY A 179 17.77 -1.21 21.44
C GLY A 179 17.81 -0.78 19.97
N PRO A 180 18.44 0.37 19.67
CA PRO A 180 18.52 0.93 18.33
C PRO A 180 19.12 -0.04 17.30
N PRO A 181 18.71 0.05 16.01
CA PRO A 181 19.13 -0.88 14.99
C PRO A 181 20.64 -0.88 14.76
N THR A 182 21.22 -2.08 14.53
CA THR A 182 22.67 -2.27 14.36
C THR A 182 23.20 -1.90 12.98
N LYS A 183 22.31 -1.80 11.99
CA LYS A 183 22.59 -1.30 10.64
C LYS A 183 21.51 -0.30 10.25
N ASP A 184 21.76 0.46 9.19
CA ASP A 184 20.84 1.48 8.70
C ASP A 184 19.49 0.86 8.34
N PRO A 185 18.42 1.24 9.05
CA PRO A 185 17.09 0.70 8.78
C PRO A 185 16.42 1.46 7.63
N THR A 186 15.41 0.86 7.01
CA THR A 186 14.67 1.48 5.91
C THR A 186 13.71 2.58 6.40
N ASN A 187 13.23 3.41 5.47
CA ASN A 187 12.12 4.35 5.75
C ASN A 187 10.86 3.64 6.27
N TYR A 188 10.67 2.36 5.91
CA TYR A 188 9.58 1.54 6.41
C TYR A 188 9.65 1.35 7.92
N PHE A 189 10.84 0.99 8.43
CA PHE A 189 11.11 0.81 9.85
C PHE A 189 10.70 2.03 10.67
N TRP A 190 11.25 3.20 10.33
CA TRP A 190 11.01 4.40 11.11
C TRP A 190 9.58 4.88 11.05
N SER A 191 8.95 4.83 9.87
CA SER A 191 7.60 5.37 9.71
C SER A 191 6.58 4.58 10.51
N VAL A 192 6.69 3.24 10.54
CA VAL A 192 5.81 2.40 11.38
C VAL A 192 6.01 2.71 12.85
N LEU A 193 7.26 2.79 13.31
CA LEU A 193 7.55 3.08 14.71
C LEU A 193 7.04 4.47 15.13
N MET A 194 7.17 5.47 14.25
CA MET A 194 6.61 6.81 14.48
C MET A 194 5.08 6.79 14.53
N ASP A 195 4.41 6.01 13.68
CA ASP A 195 2.96 5.85 13.77
C ASP A 195 2.53 5.20 15.09
N LEU A 196 3.22 4.13 15.50
CA LEU A 196 2.94 3.47 16.77
C LEU A 196 3.17 4.43 17.95
N GLN A 197 4.22 5.27 17.90
CA GLN A 197 4.48 6.28 18.92
C GLN A 197 3.42 7.39 18.94
N GLU A 198 2.96 7.83 17.76
CA GLU A 198 1.86 8.77 17.63
C GLU A 198 0.58 8.19 18.25
N LEU A 199 0.25 6.94 17.92
CA LEU A 199 -0.91 6.23 18.45
C LEU A 199 -0.81 5.99 19.96
N ALA A 200 0.36 5.53 20.45
CA ALA A 200 0.59 5.28 21.87
C ALA A 200 0.35 6.55 22.70
N ARG A 201 0.82 7.71 22.20
CA ARG A 201 0.62 9.01 22.85
C ARG A 201 -0.83 9.51 22.76
N LYS A 202 -1.47 9.39 21.60
CA LYS A 202 -2.80 9.98 21.34
C LYS A 202 -3.96 9.11 21.83
N HIS A 203 -3.83 7.80 21.77
CA HIS A 203 -4.93 6.85 21.96
C HIS A 203 -4.73 5.87 23.11
N LYS A 204 -3.66 6.03 23.90
CA LYS A 204 -3.31 5.15 25.03
C LYS A 204 -3.38 3.68 24.61
N LEU A 205 -2.50 3.29 23.68
CA LEU A 205 -2.40 1.89 23.24
C LEU A 205 -2.19 0.96 24.45
N PRO A 206 -2.76 -0.26 24.44
CA PRO A 206 -2.52 -1.24 25.48
C PRO A 206 -1.04 -1.63 25.57
N ASP A 207 -0.63 -2.09 26.74
CA ASP A 207 0.70 -2.66 26.95
C ASP A 207 0.82 -3.96 26.13
N VAL A 208 1.74 -4.03 25.17
CA VAL A 208 1.93 -5.20 24.29
C VAL A 208 3.40 -5.38 23.92
N GLU A 209 3.83 -6.63 23.75
CA GLU A 209 5.11 -6.99 23.14
C GLU A 209 4.83 -7.74 21.83
N LEU A 210 5.43 -7.29 20.73
CA LEU A 210 5.12 -7.80 19.39
C LEU A 210 6.37 -7.87 18.50
N LEU A 211 6.30 -8.71 17.47
CA LEU A 211 7.35 -8.85 16.47
C LEU A 211 6.94 -8.16 15.16
N LEU A 212 7.71 -7.15 14.77
CA LEU A 212 7.56 -6.46 13.49
C LEU A 212 8.57 -6.99 12.47
N ASN A 213 8.09 -7.33 11.28
CA ASN A 213 8.91 -7.68 10.14
C ASN A 213 8.99 -6.51 9.13
N PHE A 214 10.22 -6.08 8.89
CA PHE A 214 10.63 -5.02 7.97
C PHE A 214 11.36 -5.55 6.73
N ALA A 215 11.46 -6.88 6.56
CA ALA A 215 11.88 -7.47 5.30
C ALA A 215 10.76 -7.40 4.24
N ASP A 216 11.12 -7.57 2.98
CA ASP A 216 10.15 -7.65 1.89
C ASP A 216 9.30 -8.92 1.95
N THR A 217 9.81 -10.02 2.54
CA THR A 217 9.14 -11.33 2.56
C THR A 217 8.53 -11.65 3.93
N PRO A 218 7.39 -12.37 3.97
CA PRO A 218 6.77 -12.85 5.20
C PRO A 218 7.61 -13.91 5.92
N VAL A 219 7.33 -14.13 7.21
CA VAL A 219 8.14 -14.95 8.12
C VAL A 219 7.44 -16.25 8.52
N VAL A 220 6.17 -16.20 8.93
CA VAL A 220 5.50 -17.32 9.59
C VAL A 220 4.88 -18.24 8.55
N LYS A 221 5.58 -19.32 8.19
CA LYS A 221 5.04 -20.35 7.28
C LYS A 221 4.06 -21.25 8.02
N ALA A 222 2.97 -21.61 7.35
CA ALA A 222 2.11 -22.71 7.76
C ALA A 222 2.63 -24.03 7.17
N THR A 223 2.63 -25.09 7.96
CA THR A 223 2.76 -26.46 7.44
C THR A 223 1.52 -26.85 6.63
N SER A 224 1.55 -28.01 5.96
CA SER A 224 0.37 -28.57 5.28
C SER A 224 -0.82 -28.81 6.22
N GLN A 225 -0.55 -29.00 7.51
CA GLN A 225 -1.55 -29.15 8.58
C GLN A 225 -1.96 -27.80 9.19
N GLY A 226 -1.41 -26.69 8.68
CA GLY A 226 -1.69 -25.35 9.18
C GLY A 226 -0.91 -24.96 10.44
N THR A 227 0.06 -25.75 10.89
CA THR A 227 0.88 -25.41 12.07
C THR A 227 1.82 -24.25 11.74
N PRO A 228 1.88 -23.19 12.54
CA PRO A 228 2.78 -22.06 12.29
C PRO A 228 4.24 -22.45 12.59
N SER A 229 5.18 -21.88 11.84
CA SER A 229 6.61 -22.06 12.07
C SER A 229 7.13 -21.30 13.29
N LEU A 230 6.35 -20.36 13.83
CA LEU A 230 6.62 -19.62 15.06
C LEU A 230 5.37 -19.64 15.96
N PRO A 231 5.52 -19.71 17.29
CA PRO A 231 4.37 -19.78 18.21
C PRO A 231 3.60 -18.46 18.34
N VAL A 232 4.21 -17.34 17.94
CA VAL A 232 3.66 -15.98 18.03
C VAL A 232 3.49 -15.40 16.61
N PRO A 233 2.41 -14.65 16.34
CA PRO A 233 2.26 -13.97 15.06
C PRO A 233 3.31 -12.88 14.84
N VAL A 234 3.72 -12.73 13.58
CA VAL A 234 4.60 -11.65 13.13
C VAL A 234 3.81 -10.69 12.25
N PHE A 235 4.00 -9.40 12.46
CA PHE A 235 3.37 -8.35 11.67
C PHE A 235 4.23 -8.01 10.45
N SER A 236 3.68 -8.19 9.26
CA SER A 236 4.40 -8.02 7.99
C SER A 236 3.65 -7.08 7.05
N TYR A 237 4.36 -6.41 6.14
CA TYR A 237 3.72 -5.55 5.13
C TYR A 237 2.93 -6.36 4.09
N CYS A 238 3.46 -7.52 3.71
CA CYS A 238 2.84 -8.38 2.70
C CYS A 238 3.07 -9.86 3.00
N LYS A 239 2.23 -10.71 2.42
CA LYS A 239 2.36 -12.17 2.49
C LYS A 239 1.80 -12.82 1.23
N GLN A 240 1.97 -14.12 1.11
CA GLN A 240 1.33 -14.97 0.10
C GLN A 240 0.60 -16.11 0.79
N GLU A 241 -0.13 -16.92 0.03
CA GLU A 241 -0.76 -18.14 0.55
C GLU A 241 0.28 -19.05 1.24
N GLY A 242 -0.13 -19.73 2.32
CA GLY A 242 0.74 -20.55 3.16
C GLY A 242 1.54 -19.78 4.21
N TYR A 243 1.31 -18.47 4.39
CA TYR A 243 1.89 -17.67 5.47
C TYR A 243 0.82 -17.11 6.42
N LEU A 244 1.15 -17.07 7.70
CA LEU A 244 0.25 -16.69 8.80
C LEU A 244 0.56 -15.32 9.41
N ASP A 245 1.49 -14.57 8.82
CA ASP A 245 1.78 -13.20 9.21
C ASP A 245 0.50 -12.33 9.24
N ILE A 246 0.41 -11.42 10.20
CA ILE A 246 -0.66 -10.42 10.28
C ILE A 246 -0.27 -9.25 9.38
N LEU A 247 -1.07 -8.94 8.36
CA LEU A 247 -0.75 -7.84 7.46
C LEU A 247 -1.07 -6.50 8.08
N VAL A 248 -0.11 -5.58 7.95
CA VAL A 248 -0.21 -4.23 8.47
C VAL A 248 0.27 -3.19 7.46
N PRO A 249 -0.20 -1.94 7.57
CA PRO A 249 0.22 -0.88 6.68
C PRO A 249 1.71 -0.55 6.78
N GLY A 250 2.28 -0.30 5.60
CA GLY A 250 3.64 0.20 5.42
C GLY A 250 3.83 1.69 5.72
N TYR A 251 4.91 2.26 5.19
CA TYR A 251 5.15 3.70 5.25
C TYR A 251 4.57 4.51 4.09
N TYR A 252 4.26 3.84 2.99
CA TYR A 252 3.73 4.52 1.82
C TYR A 252 2.29 4.94 2.07
N SER A 253 1.93 6.12 1.60
CA SER A 253 0.57 6.64 1.59
C SER A 253 0.31 7.40 0.28
N PRO A 254 -0.90 7.32 -0.30
CA PRO A 254 -1.28 8.14 -1.43
C PRO A 254 -1.60 9.61 -1.07
N ASP A 255 -1.52 10.04 0.20
CA ASP A 255 -1.93 11.40 0.64
C ASP A 255 -1.43 12.52 -0.29
N ARG A 256 -0.13 12.52 -0.61
CA ARG A 256 0.48 13.53 -1.48
C ARG A 256 -0.12 13.51 -2.89
N VAL A 257 -0.37 12.34 -3.45
CA VAL A 257 -0.96 12.17 -4.78
C VAL A 257 -2.41 12.63 -4.75
N CYS A 258 -3.17 12.21 -3.74
CA CYS A 258 -4.56 12.63 -3.54
C CYS A 258 -4.68 14.15 -3.44
N GLU A 259 -3.82 14.81 -2.68
CA GLU A 259 -3.78 16.27 -2.56
C GLU A 259 -3.46 16.95 -3.90
N GLN A 260 -2.43 16.47 -4.61
CA GLN A 260 -2.03 16.99 -5.92
C GLN A 260 -3.18 16.85 -6.96
N TYR A 261 -3.87 15.72 -6.99
CA TYR A 261 -5.00 15.50 -7.90
C TYR A 261 -6.21 16.34 -7.53
N ARG A 262 -6.52 16.47 -6.24
CA ARG A 262 -7.63 17.31 -5.75
C ARG A 262 -7.42 18.78 -6.10
N ARG A 263 -6.21 19.31 -5.92
CA ARG A 263 -5.90 20.73 -6.17
C ARG A 263 -5.76 21.07 -7.65
N GLN A 264 -5.10 20.20 -8.41
CA GLN A 264 -4.59 20.58 -9.73
C GLN A 264 -4.85 19.50 -10.78
N TYR A 265 -4.37 18.28 -10.55
CA TYR A 265 -4.19 17.33 -11.65
C TYR A 265 -5.49 16.74 -12.20
N ASN A 266 -6.59 16.74 -11.45
CA ASN A 266 -7.90 16.39 -12.02
C ASN A 266 -8.36 17.38 -13.10
N ASN A 267 -7.99 18.66 -12.97
CA ASN A 267 -8.30 19.69 -13.97
C ASN A 267 -7.30 19.70 -15.14
N VAL A 268 -6.03 19.39 -14.87
CA VAL A 268 -4.97 19.31 -15.88
C VAL A 268 -5.13 18.06 -16.76
N HIS A 269 -5.34 16.90 -16.13
CA HIS A 269 -5.49 15.61 -16.81
C HIS A 269 -6.95 15.21 -16.93
N LYS A 270 -7.73 16.00 -17.69
CA LYS A 270 -9.12 15.66 -18.03
C LYS A 270 -9.19 14.33 -18.76
N TRP A 271 -10.15 13.49 -18.38
CA TRP A 271 -10.32 12.13 -18.88
C TRP A 271 -10.27 12.02 -20.41
N GLU A 272 -10.94 12.96 -21.08
CA GLU A 272 -11.09 13.02 -22.54
C GLU A 272 -9.76 13.31 -23.26
N ARG A 273 -8.78 13.88 -22.55
CA ARG A 273 -7.44 14.24 -23.09
C ARG A 273 -6.37 13.20 -22.78
N LYS A 274 -6.69 12.20 -21.96
CA LYS A 274 -5.72 11.16 -21.57
C LYS A 274 -5.43 10.23 -22.75
N ALA A 275 -4.17 9.84 -22.89
CA ALA A 275 -3.74 8.84 -23.87
C ALA A 275 -4.44 7.50 -23.62
N ASN A 276 -5.07 6.95 -24.66
CA ASN A 276 -5.88 5.74 -24.59
C ASN A 276 -5.03 4.46 -24.69
N LYS A 277 -4.02 4.33 -23.83
CA LYS A 277 -3.06 3.22 -23.76
C LYS A 277 -2.59 2.99 -22.32
N ALA A 278 -2.14 1.78 -22.03
CA ALA A 278 -1.60 1.46 -20.71
C ALA A 278 -0.17 1.93 -20.56
N PHE A 279 0.15 2.44 -19.37
CA PHE A 279 1.45 3.02 -19.06
C PHE A 279 2.02 2.42 -17.78
N ALA A 280 3.33 2.13 -17.79
CA ALA A 280 4.07 1.85 -16.58
C ALA A 280 5.55 2.19 -16.71
N ARG A 281 6.12 2.63 -15.59
CA ARG A 281 7.56 2.84 -15.38
C ARG A 281 7.96 2.23 -14.04
N PHE A 282 8.94 1.35 -14.05
CA PHE A 282 9.41 0.64 -12.85
C PHE A 282 10.90 0.38 -12.93
N THR A 283 11.54 0.21 -11.78
CA THR A 283 12.85 -0.44 -11.76
C THR A 283 12.68 -1.90 -12.14
N HIS A 284 13.63 -2.46 -12.88
CA HIS A 284 13.64 -3.87 -13.27
C HIS A 284 14.08 -4.75 -12.09
N PHE A 285 13.24 -4.76 -11.04
CA PHE A 285 13.45 -5.48 -9.79
C PHE A 285 12.23 -6.35 -9.53
N CYS A 286 12.34 -7.66 -9.73
CA CYS A 286 11.25 -8.60 -9.57
C CYS A 286 11.73 -9.98 -9.14
N LYS A 287 11.07 -10.63 -8.18
CA LYS A 287 11.44 -11.99 -7.76
C LYS A 287 10.90 -13.03 -8.74
N PHE A 288 11.73 -14.02 -9.10
CA PHE A 288 11.24 -15.19 -9.85
C PHE A 288 10.10 -15.85 -9.08
N THR A 289 8.93 -15.88 -9.69
CA THR A 289 7.71 -16.39 -9.07
C THR A 289 7.08 -17.42 -9.97
N ARG A 290 6.80 -18.62 -9.44
CA ARG A 290 5.99 -19.60 -10.15
C ARG A 290 4.52 -19.25 -9.93
N GLN A 291 3.81 -18.99 -11.01
CA GLN A 291 2.42 -18.55 -10.99
C GLN A 291 1.69 -19.12 -12.19
N GLN A 292 0.39 -19.28 -12.03
CA GLN A 292 -0.52 -19.78 -13.06
C GLN A 292 -1.71 -18.85 -13.21
N ASP A 293 -2.44 -18.93 -14.30
CA ASP A 293 -3.73 -18.24 -14.41
C ASP A 293 -4.87 -19.08 -13.78
N VAL A 294 -6.12 -18.64 -13.91
CA VAL A 294 -7.27 -19.37 -13.32
C VAL A 294 -7.54 -20.72 -14.00
N TYR A 295 -6.91 -20.97 -15.15
CA TYR A 295 -6.99 -22.22 -15.90
C TYR A 295 -5.73 -23.07 -15.74
N GLN A 296 -4.93 -22.80 -14.70
CA GLN A 296 -3.70 -23.52 -14.35
C GLN A 296 -2.57 -23.44 -15.40
N ARG A 297 -2.66 -22.50 -16.36
CA ARG A 297 -1.58 -22.28 -17.33
C ARG A 297 -0.48 -21.44 -16.72
N THR A 298 0.77 -21.84 -16.97
CA THR A 298 1.95 -21.13 -16.46
C THR A 298 1.99 -19.69 -16.96
N LEU A 299 2.13 -18.76 -16.03
CA LEU A 299 2.33 -17.35 -16.30
C LEU A 299 3.83 -16.99 -16.27
N PRO A 300 4.23 -15.90 -16.94
CA PRO A 300 5.61 -15.40 -16.90
C PRO A 300 6.07 -15.16 -15.45
N PRO A 301 7.33 -15.49 -15.10
CA PRO A 301 7.77 -15.44 -13.71
C PRO A 301 8.01 -14.03 -13.15
N CYS A 302 8.15 -13.04 -14.04
CA CYS A 302 8.28 -11.64 -13.69
C CYS A 302 7.36 -10.79 -14.57
N SER A 303 6.36 -10.17 -13.96
CA SER A 303 5.38 -9.33 -14.64
C SER A 303 6.00 -8.07 -15.26
N ARG A 304 6.95 -7.43 -14.56
CA ARG A 304 7.68 -6.26 -15.06
C ARG A 304 8.39 -6.53 -16.39
N SER A 305 9.21 -7.57 -16.44
CA SER A 305 9.94 -7.95 -17.65
C SER A 305 8.99 -8.33 -18.78
N PHE A 306 7.94 -9.10 -18.46
CA PHE A 306 6.98 -9.56 -19.45
C PHE A 306 6.19 -8.41 -20.10
N PHE A 307 5.58 -7.52 -19.31
CA PHE A 307 4.79 -6.42 -19.89
C PHE A 307 5.67 -5.42 -20.65
N ALA A 308 6.93 -5.23 -20.22
CA ALA A 308 7.89 -4.43 -20.98
C ALA A 308 8.26 -5.10 -22.32
N SER A 309 8.47 -6.42 -22.35
CA SER A 309 8.91 -7.11 -23.57
C SER A 309 7.83 -7.17 -24.66
N ILE A 310 6.56 -7.17 -24.28
CA ILE A 310 5.44 -7.16 -25.24
C ILE A 310 4.97 -5.74 -25.62
N SER A 311 5.59 -4.69 -25.08
CA SER A 311 5.12 -3.31 -25.27
C SER A 311 5.20 -2.87 -26.74
N ASP A 312 6.31 -3.17 -27.42
CA ASP A 312 6.52 -2.78 -28.83
C ASP A 312 5.58 -3.54 -29.79
N GLN A 313 5.20 -4.77 -29.44
CA GLN A 313 4.31 -5.62 -30.23
C GLN A 313 2.82 -5.31 -29.98
N SER A 314 2.52 -4.40 -29.06
CA SER A 314 1.15 -4.15 -28.58
C SER A 314 0.25 -3.37 -29.56
N SER A 315 0.79 -2.95 -30.71
CA SER A 315 0.11 -2.04 -31.65
C SER A 315 -0.35 -0.73 -30.98
N GLY A 316 0.52 -0.15 -30.14
CA GLY A 316 0.25 1.11 -29.42
C GLY A 316 -0.71 0.98 -28.24
N ARG A 317 -1.09 -0.24 -27.82
CA ARG A 317 -1.87 -0.47 -26.59
C ARG A 317 -1.06 -0.23 -25.32
N LEU A 318 0.25 -0.47 -25.36
CA LEU A 318 1.15 -0.39 -24.22
C LEU A 318 2.26 0.64 -24.44
N ASP A 319 2.62 1.32 -23.35
CA ASP A 319 3.77 2.19 -23.19
C ASP A 319 4.42 1.81 -21.85
N VAL A 320 5.03 0.63 -21.81
CA VAL A 320 5.58 0.01 -20.62
C VAL A 320 7.08 -0.18 -20.81
N ALA A 321 7.87 0.40 -19.92
CA ALA A 321 9.32 0.32 -20.01
C ALA A 321 9.97 0.38 -18.62
N PRO A 322 11.10 -0.33 -18.42
CA PRO A 322 11.88 -0.19 -17.19
C PRO A 322 12.61 1.17 -17.15
N LEU A 323 12.98 1.59 -15.95
CA LEU A 323 13.81 2.77 -15.69
C LEU A 323 15.31 2.42 -15.70
N ASN A 324 15.64 1.17 -15.39
CA ASN A 324 16.99 0.64 -15.41
C ASN A 324 16.99 -0.74 -16.07
N THR A 325 18.06 -1.05 -16.80
CA THR A 325 18.38 -2.41 -17.23
C THR A 325 19.32 -3.00 -16.19
N VAL A 326 19.01 -4.19 -15.68
CA VAL A 326 19.87 -4.88 -14.72
C VAL A 326 20.60 -6.00 -15.47
N ASN A 327 21.93 -5.94 -15.48
CA ASN A 327 22.78 -6.87 -16.24
C ASN A 327 23.28 -8.07 -15.42
N ASP A 328 22.91 -8.14 -14.13
CA ASP A 328 23.24 -9.27 -13.29
C ASP A 328 22.38 -10.50 -13.65
N THR A 329 23.03 -11.56 -14.14
CA THR A 329 22.35 -12.84 -14.44
C THR A 329 22.46 -13.88 -13.36
N ASN A 330 23.30 -13.63 -12.37
CA ASN A 330 23.47 -14.56 -11.28
C ASN A 330 22.24 -14.53 -10.37
N ASP A 331 21.51 -13.40 -10.37
CA ASP A 331 20.18 -13.32 -9.78
C ASP A 331 19.09 -13.79 -10.78
N PRO A 332 18.37 -14.90 -10.51
CA PRO A 332 17.22 -15.33 -11.30
C PRO A 332 16.10 -14.28 -11.40
N SER A 333 16.04 -13.36 -10.43
CA SER A 333 15.13 -12.21 -10.37
C SER A 333 15.46 -11.15 -11.45
N LEU A 334 16.69 -11.14 -11.94
CA LEU A 334 17.23 -10.17 -12.90
C LEU A 334 17.57 -10.80 -14.26
N ARG A 335 17.64 -12.14 -14.32
CA ARG A 335 18.02 -12.94 -15.49
C ARG A 335 17.16 -12.71 -16.75
N PHE A 336 15.89 -12.32 -16.59
CA PHE A 336 14.96 -12.10 -17.71
C PHE A 336 15.05 -10.70 -18.32
N GLY A 337 15.92 -9.82 -17.78
CA GLY A 337 16.15 -8.46 -18.29
C GLY A 337 17.28 -8.35 -19.30
N ARG A 338 18.00 -9.44 -19.60
CA ARG A 338 19.18 -9.38 -20.46
C ARG A 338 18.79 -9.03 -21.90
N THR A 339 19.33 -7.89 -22.34
CA THR A 339 19.64 -7.54 -23.74
C THR A 339 18.53 -6.93 -24.61
N LEU A 340 17.24 -6.98 -24.24
CA LEU A 340 16.16 -6.52 -25.15
C LEU A 340 15.32 -5.33 -24.67
N LEU A 341 15.47 -4.88 -23.41
CA LEU A 341 14.60 -3.82 -22.89
C LEU A 341 15.29 -2.46 -22.96
N LYS A 342 14.66 -1.52 -23.68
CA LYS A 342 15.07 -0.12 -23.70
C LYS A 342 14.61 0.57 -22.42
N ASN A 343 15.56 1.10 -21.66
CA ASN A 343 15.29 1.97 -20.53
C ASN A 343 14.65 3.28 -20.99
N SER A 344 13.84 3.86 -20.11
CA SER A 344 13.06 5.06 -20.39
C SER A 344 13.25 6.11 -19.28
N SER A 345 12.85 7.35 -19.57
CA SER A 345 12.90 8.43 -18.59
C SER A 345 11.89 8.24 -17.46
N LYS A 346 12.29 8.69 -16.27
CA LYS A 346 11.40 8.76 -15.10
C LYS A 346 10.28 9.77 -15.38
N LEU A 347 9.04 9.37 -15.11
CA LEU A 347 7.88 10.26 -15.08
C LEU A 347 7.41 10.41 -13.63
N PRO A 348 7.27 11.63 -13.10
CA PRO A 348 6.69 11.84 -11.77
C PRO A 348 5.29 11.22 -11.68
N LEU A 349 4.96 10.61 -10.55
CA LEU A 349 3.69 9.91 -10.38
C LEU A 349 2.46 10.79 -10.66
N SER A 350 2.54 12.09 -10.33
CA SER A 350 1.48 13.06 -10.62
C SER A 350 1.17 13.16 -12.11
N GLU A 351 2.16 12.99 -12.99
CA GLU A 351 2.02 13.06 -14.44
C GLU A 351 1.58 11.72 -15.08
N HIS A 352 1.48 10.63 -14.31
CA HIS A 352 0.99 9.34 -14.83
C HIS A 352 -0.48 9.46 -15.28
N GLY A 353 -1.22 10.43 -14.73
CA GLY A 353 -2.58 10.77 -15.15
C GLY A 353 -2.72 11.22 -16.60
N ARG A 354 -1.62 11.42 -17.35
CA ARG A 354 -1.66 11.60 -18.81
C ARG A 354 -2.19 10.38 -19.56
N TYR A 355 -2.26 9.21 -18.92
CA TYR A 355 -2.66 7.94 -19.52
C TYR A 355 -3.95 7.41 -18.89
N LYS A 356 -4.85 6.82 -19.69
CA LYS A 356 -6.12 6.26 -19.18
C LYS A 356 -5.92 5.01 -18.33
N TYR A 357 -4.92 4.20 -18.63
CA TYR A 357 -4.68 2.93 -17.96
C TYR A 357 -3.27 2.90 -17.35
N LEU A 358 -3.16 2.53 -16.08
CA LEU A 358 -1.90 2.44 -15.34
C LEU A 358 -1.66 0.99 -14.95
N LEU A 359 -0.58 0.40 -15.46
CA LEU A 359 -0.24 -0.98 -15.18
C LEU A 359 0.50 -1.09 -13.83
N ASP A 360 -0.05 -1.86 -12.92
CA ASP A 360 0.58 -2.25 -11.67
C ASP A 360 1.22 -3.64 -11.78
N THR A 361 2.41 -3.78 -11.19
CA THR A 361 3.21 -5.01 -11.23
C THR A 361 3.95 -5.23 -9.92
N ASP A 362 4.03 -6.48 -9.51
CA ASP A 362 4.89 -6.89 -8.39
C ASP A 362 6.35 -6.54 -8.64
N GLY A 363 7.06 -6.34 -7.53
CA GLY A 363 8.51 -6.28 -7.51
C GLY A 363 9.07 -7.57 -6.95
N PHE A 364 9.89 -7.45 -5.90
CA PHE A 364 10.35 -8.60 -5.15
C PHE A 364 9.20 -9.31 -4.42
N THR A 365 8.27 -8.52 -3.89
CA THR A 365 6.95 -8.93 -3.39
C THR A 365 5.89 -7.92 -3.87
N SER A 366 4.76 -7.79 -3.17
CA SER A 366 3.73 -6.80 -3.50
C SER A 366 4.31 -5.38 -3.57
N ALA A 367 3.96 -4.61 -4.60
CA ALA A 367 4.50 -3.28 -4.78
C ALA A 367 3.67 -2.22 -4.01
N TYR A 368 4.35 -1.36 -3.26
CA TYR A 368 3.76 -0.17 -2.64
C TYR A 368 3.17 0.84 -3.64
N LYS A 369 3.43 0.65 -4.93
CA LYS A 369 2.99 1.53 -6.01
C LYS A 369 1.48 1.40 -6.27
N LEU A 370 0.85 0.26 -5.98
CA LEU A 370 -0.57 0.05 -6.27
C LEU A 370 -1.49 1.12 -5.64
N GLN A 371 -1.41 1.33 -4.32
CA GLN A 371 -2.17 2.38 -3.61
C GLN A 371 -1.93 3.80 -4.18
N GLN A 372 -0.73 4.05 -4.68
CA GLN A 372 -0.32 5.30 -5.29
C GLN A 372 -0.91 5.48 -6.70
N LEU A 373 -1.00 4.41 -7.49
CA LEU A 373 -1.66 4.42 -8.80
C LEU A 373 -3.17 4.51 -8.67
N LEU A 374 -3.77 3.85 -7.67
CA LEU A 374 -5.19 3.97 -7.38
C LEU A 374 -5.59 5.42 -7.11
N ALA A 375 -4.74 6.20 -6.43
CA ALA A 375 -4.99 7.61 -6.16
C ALA A 375 -4.92 8.52 -7.41
N VAL A 376 -4.43 8.01 -8.53
CA VAL A 376 -4.47 8.71 -9.83
C VAL A 376 -5.83 8.47 -10.46
N ASN A 377 -6.41 9.50 -11.09
CA ASN A 377 -7.67 9.40 -11.84
C ASN A 377 -7.49 8.67 -13.18
N SER A 378 -7.04 7.42 -13.14
CA SER A 378 -6.82 6.52 -14.26
C SER A 378 -7.19 5.10 -13.83
N VAL A 379 -7.56 4.24 -14.78
CA VAL A 379 -7.88 2.84 -14.45
C VAL A 379 -6.59 2.12 -14.11
N VAL A 380 -6.53 1.50 -12.94
CA VAL A 380 -5.43 0.60 -12.61
C VAL A 380 -5.67 -0.76 -13.25
N LEU A 381 -4.70 -1.24 -14.02
CA LEU A 381 -4.62 -2.61 -14.49
C LEU A 381 -3.70 -3.37 -13.53
N HIS A 382 -4.25 -4.18 -12.63
CA HIS A 382 -3.48 -4.92 -11.63
C HIS A 382 -3.41 -6.38 -12.05
N HIS A 383 -2.20 -6.90 -12.25
CA HIS A 383 -2.05 -8.32 -12.58
C HIS A 383 -2.46 -9.21 -11.41
N ARG A 384 -2.81 -10.47 -11.68
CA ARG A 384 -2.92 -11.51 -10.65
C ARG A 384 -1.59 -11.63 -9.91
N SER A 385 -1.57 -11.21 -8.65
CA SER A 385 -0.44 -11.37 -7.76
C SER A 385 -0.68 -12.55 -6.81
N ILE A 386 0.39 -13.27 -6.48
CA ILE A 386 0.40 -14.22 -5.35
C ILE A 386 0.60 -13.51 -4.01
N TRP A 387 1.07 -12.25 -4.05
CA TRP A 387 1.30 -11.41 -2.89
C TRP A 387 0.05 -10.59 -2.58
N ARG A 388 -0.19 -10.40 -1.29
CA ARG A 388 -1.28 -9.57 -0.76
C ARG A 388 -0.72 -8.59 0.27
N ALA A 389 -1.22 -7.37 0.24
CA ALA A 389 -1.05 -6.37 1.31
C ALA A 389 -2.36 -6.18 2.07
N TYR A 390 -2.31 -5.48 3.20
CA TYR A 390 -3.41 -5.33 4.17
C TYR A 390 -4.75 -4.84 3.61
N TYR A 391 -4.77 -4.20 2.43
CA TYR A 391 -5.97 -3.63 1.81
C TYR A 391 -6.45 -4.38 0.55
N TYR A 392 -5.71 -5.39 0.08
CA TYR A 392 -5.96 -5.98 -1.24
C TYR A 392 -7.36 -6.61 -1.35
N ASP A 393 -7.81 -7.32 -0.32
CA ASP A 393 -9.12 -7.99 -0.33
C ASP A 393 -10.30 -7.00 -0.24
N ALA A 394 -10.04 -5.76 0.17
CA ALA A 394 -11.02 -4.67 0.14
C ALA A 394 -11.13 -4.02 -1.27
N LEU A 395 -10.24 -4.37 -2.20
CA LEU A 395 -10.34 -3.95 -3.59
C LEU A 395 -11.16 -4.94 -4.42
N HIS A 396 -12.22 -4.46 -5.05
CA HIS A 396 -13.03 -5.27 -5.95
C HIS A 396 -12.66 -5.05 -7.43
N ALA A 397 -12.43 -6.16 -8.13
CA ALA A 397 -12.20 -6.17 -9.58
C ALA A 397 -13.39 -5.57 -10.34
N PHE A 398 -13.10 -4.81 -11.40
CA PHE A 398 -14.03 -4.00 -12.19
C PHE A 398 -14.84 -2.95 -11.41
N VAL A 399 -14.57 -2.77 -10.12
CA VAL A 399 -15.07 -1.64 -9.32
C VAL A 399 -13.94 -0.63 -9.10
N HIS A 400 -12.79 -1.07 -8.58
CA HIS A 400 -11.65 -0.22 -8.25
C HIS A 400 -10.48 -0.35 -9.24
N TYR A 401 -10.36 -1.49 -9.91
CA TYR A 401 -9.26 -1.80 -10.85
C TYR A 401 -9.71 -2.87 -11.86
N VAL A 402 -8.92 -3.11 -12.91
CA VAL A 402 -9.15 -4.21 -13.87
C VAL A 402 -8.08 -5.29 -13.67
N PRO A 403 -8.47 -6.56 -13.42
CA PRO A 403 -7.51 -7.64 -13.20
C PRO A 403 -6.89 -8.11 -14.51
N LEU A 404 -5.57 -8.31 -14.53
CA LEU A 404 -4.84 -8.98 -15.63
C LEU A 404 -4.39 -10.38 -15.23
N TRP A 405 -3.95 -11.18 -16.19
CA TRP A 405 -3.51 -12.56 -16.01
C TRP A 405 -4.58 -13.47 -15.40
N LYS A 406 -5.84 -13.20 -15.72
CA LYS A 406 -6.96 -14.07 -15.40
C LYS A 406 -7.10 -15.14 -16.47
N SER A 407 -7.02 -14.77 -17.74
CA SER A 407 -7.34 -15.68 -18.86
C SER A 407 -6.19 -15.93 -19.83
N SER A 408 -5.07 -15.24 -19.72
CA SER A 408 -3.80 -15.60 -20.37
C SER A 408 -2.72 -14.63 -19.90
N SER A 409 -1.46 -14.87 -20.26
CA SER A 409 -0.40 -13.89 -20.04
C SER A 409 -0.61 -12.59 -20.82
N THR A 410 -1.41 -12.59 -21.90
CA THR A 410 -1.61 -11.47 -22.83
C THR A 410 -3.03 -10.88 -22.82
N ASP A 411 -3.85 -11.23 -21.83
CA ASP A 411 -5.24 -10.74 -21.70
C ASP A 411 -5.34 -9.20 -21.57
N VAL A 412 -4.24 -8.54 -21.23
CA VAL A 412 -4.09 -7.09 -21.27
C VAL A 412 -4.50 -6.47 -22.62
N PHE A 413 -4.26 -7.14 -23.75
CA PHE A 413 -4.60 -6.58 -25.07
C PHE A 413 -6.10 -6.49 -25.30
N SER A 414 -6.82 -7.59 -25.06
CA SER A 414 -8.28 -7.63 -25.21
C SER A 414 -8.98 -6.78 -24.15
N LEU A 415 -8.45 -6.73 -22.92
CA LEU A 415 -8.99 -5.85 -21.87
C LEU A 415 -8.84 -4.37 -22.19
N ILE A 416 -7.71 -3.94 -22.78
CA ILE A 416 -7.54 -2.56 -23.25
C ILE A 416 -8.53 -2.25 -24.38
N ASP A 417 -8.70 -3.14 -25.34
CA ASP A 417 -9.65 -2.94 -26.44
C ASP A 417 -11.10 -2.88 -25.93
N TRP A 418 -11.44 -3.70 -24.93
CA TRP A 418 -12.74 -3.62 -24.25
C TRP A 418 -12.91 -2.28 -23.51
N LEU A 419 -11.93 -1.83 -22.74
CA LEU A 419 -11.98 -0.54 -22.02
C LEU A 419 -12.13 0.63 -22.99
N ARG A 420 -11.49 0.56 -24.17
CA ARG A 420 -11.64 1.55 -25.25
C ARG A 420 -13.06 1.60 -25.80
N GLY A 421 -13.72 0.45 -25.93
CA GLY A 421 -15.13 0.36 -26.32
C GLY A 421 -16.12 0.77 -25.23
N HIS A 422 -15.69 0.77 -23.96
CA HIS A 422 -16.52 1.03 -22.78
C HIS A 422 -15.99 2.20 -21.95
N ASP A 423 -15.70 3.33 -22.60
CA ASP A 423 -14.97 4.46 -21.99
C ASP A 423 -15.65 5.03 -20.72
N ALA A 424 -16.99 5.07 -20.70
CA ALA A 424 -17.74 5.50 -19.52
C ALA A 424 -17.56 4.56 -18.32
N VAL A 425 -17.51 3.25 -18.57
CA VAL A 425 -17.23 2.23 -17.54
C VAL A 425 -15.79 2.36 -17.07
N ALA A 426 -14.83 2.49 -17.99
CA ALA A 426 -13.43 2.73 -17.66
C ALA A 426 -13.26 3.97 -16.77
N ARG A 427 -13.92 5.08 -17.11
CA ARG A 427 -13.91 6.30 -16.28
C ARG A 427 -14.47 6.06 -14.88
N ARG A 428 -15.57 5.30 -14.76
CA ARG A 428 -16.16 4.97 -13.46
C ARG A 428 -15.20 4.14 -12.60
N ILE A 429 -14.53 3.14 -13.17
CA ILE A 429 -13.53 2.33 -12.47
C ILE A 429 -12.39 3.21 -11.94
N ALA A 430 -11.88 4.12 -12.78
CA ALA A 430 -10.82 5.05 -12.39
C ALA A 430 -11.22 5.96 -11.21
N ILE A 431 -12.43 6.54 -11.25
CA ILE A 431 -12.97 7.39 -10.18
C ILE A 431 -13.13 6.60 -8.88
N ASN A 432 -13.67 5.39 -8.96
CA ASN A 432 -13.87 4.53 -7.80
C ASN A 432 -12.54 4.12 -7.15
N GLY A 433 -11.54 3.74 -7.95
CA GLY A 433 -10.19 3.45 -7.45
C GLY A 433 -9.55 4.65 -6.73
N GLN A 434 -9.68 5.85 -7.32
CA GLN A 434 -9.21 7.10 -6.71
C GLN A 434 -9.93 7.42 -5.41
N HIS A 435 -11.26 7.29 -5.37
CA HIS A 435 -12.03 7.49 -4.15
C HIS A 435 -11.61 6.50 -3.06
N PHE A 436 -11.45 5.22 -3.39
CA PHE A 436 -11.01 4.23 -2.42
C PHE A 436 -9.66 4.59 -1.79
N ALA A 437 -8.64 4.88 -2.63
CA ALA A 437 -7.32 5.22 -2.15
C ALA A 437 -7.31 6.51 -1.30
N CYS A 438 -8.00 7.55 -1.78
CA CYS A 438 -8.00 8.86 -1.12
C CYS A 438 -8.91 8.96 0.10
N ASN A 439 -9.81 8.00 0.31
CA ASN A 439 -10.66 7.94 1.51
C ASN A 439 -10.20 6.91 2.53
N HIS A 440 -9.52 5.83 2.11
CA HIS A 440 -9.25 4.70 3.01
C HIS A 440 -7.77 4.36 3.18
N LEU A 441 -6.92 4.63 2.19
CA LEU A 441 -5.49 4.25 2.23
C LEU A 441 -4.58 5.40 2.70
N THR A 442 -5.15 6.50 3.19
CA THR A 442 -4.45 7.69 3.71
C THR A 442 -3.71 7.40 5.01
N LYS A 443 -2.89 8.35 5.49
CA LYS A 443 -2.24 8.26 6.81
C LYS A 443 -3.26 7.97 7.91
N GLN A 444 -4.42 8.62 7.88
CA GLN A 444 -5.49 8.40 8.86
C GLN A 444 -6.00 6.96 8.83
N GLY A 445 -6.30 6.42 7.65
CA GLY A 445 -6.75 5.03 7.51
C GLY A 445 -5.70 4.02 7.98
N ARG A 446 -4.43 4.28 7.67
CA ARG A 446 -3.30 3.51 8.18
C ARG A 446 -3.22 3.53 9.71
N LEU A 447 -3.29 4.71 10.33
CA LEU A 447 -3.26 4.85 11.78
C LEU A 447 -4.42 4.11 12.46
N CYS A 448 -5.61 4.19 11.86
CA CYS A 448 -6.77 3.44 12.33
C CYS A 448 -6.56 1.93 12.25
N TYR A 449 -6.04 1.42 11.13
CA TYR A 449 -5.74 -0.01 11.00
C TYR A 449 -4.74 -0.48 12.07
N TRP A 450 -3.65 0.26 12.29
CA TRP A 450 -2.68 -0.03 13.36
C TRP A 450 -3.31 0.00 14.75
N LEU A 451 -4.16 0.99 15.04
CA LEU A 451 -4.87 1.09 16.31
C LEU A 451 -5.71 -0.15 16.60
N HIS A 452 -6.45 -0.63 15.60
CA HIS A 452 -7.23 -1.87 15.73
C HIS A 452 -6.32 -3.10 15.84
N ALA A 453 -5.31 -3.24 14.99
CA ALA A 453 -4.38 -4.37 15.02
C ALA A 453 -3.72 -4.55 16.39
N ILE A 454 -3.25 -3.47 17.01
CA ILE A 454 -2.64 -3.52 18.34
C ILE A 454 -3.67 -3.86 19.44
N ARG A 455 -4.89 -3.32 19.37
CA ARG A 455 -5.94 -3.60 20.35
C ARG A 455 -6.42 -5.05 20.32
N GLU A 456 -6.65 -5.58 19.12
CA GLU A 456 -7.04 -6.97 18.94
C GLU A 456 -5.89 -7.89 19.40
N TYR A 457 -4.65 -7.58 19.00
CA TYR A 457 -3.49 -8.37 19.38
C TYR A 457 -3.25 -8.40 20.90
N ALA A 458 -3.49 -7.28 21.59
CA ALA A 458 -3.36 -7.21 23.05
C ALA A 458 -4.25 -8.22 23.77
N GLY A 459 -5.41 -8.57 23.19
CA GLY A 459 -6.32 -9.57 23.75
C GLY A 459 -5.75 -10.99 23.80
N PHE A 460 -4.65 -11.26 23.07
CA PHE A 460 -3.98 -12.57 23.06
C PHE A 460 -2.81 -12.67 24.04
N MET A 461 -2.37 -11.56 24.66
CA MET A 461 -1.28 -11.56 25.64
C MET A 461 -1.76 -12.21 26.94
N ASP A 462 -1.04 -13.21 27.45
CA ASP A 462 -1.38 -13.87 28.71
C ASP A 462 -0.59 -13.34 29.93
N TYR A 463 0.28 -12.37 29.69
CA TYR A 463 1.13 -11.71 30.67
C TYR A 463 1.08 -10.20 30.48
N THR A 464 1.50 -9.46 31.51
CA THR A 464 1.66 -8.00 31.42
C THR A 464 3.12 -7.70 31.02
N PRO A 465 3.37 -7.12 29.84
CA PRO A 465 4.73 -6.85 29.40
C PRO A 465 5.49 -5.92 30.35
N THR A 466 6.72 -6.28 30.68
CA THR A 466 7.64 -5.45 31.47
C THR A 466 8.80 -4.95 30.60
N LEU A 467 9.52 -3.92 31.07
CA LEU A 467 10.70 -3.46 30.36
C LEU A 467 11.78 -4.53 30.45
N ARG A 468 12.26 -5.01 29.29
CA ARG A 468 13.45 -5.86 29.22
C ARG A 468 14.71 -5.04 29.41
N ALA A 469 15.80 -5.68 29.83
CA ALA A 469 17.10 -5.04 30.12
C ALA A 469 17.64 -4.15 28.99
N ARG A 470 17.33 -4.46 27.72
CA ARG A 470 17.78 -3.74 26.52
C ARG A 470 16.69 -2.87 25.89
N SER A 471 15.61 -2.59 26.61
CA SER A 471 14.50 -1.79 26.08
C SER A 471 14.94 -0.34 25.93
N PHE A 472 14.96 0.17 24.70
CA PHE A 472 15.31 1.55 24.42
C PHE A 472 14.07 2.37 24.04
N PRO A 473 13.74 3.44 24.77
CA PRO A 473 12.58 4.28 24.47
C PRO A 473 12.75 5.01 23.13
N LEU A 474 11.79 4.85 22.24
CA LEU A 474 11.81 5.42 20.89
C LEU A 474 11.81 6.95 20.90
N ASP A 475 11.17 7.57 21.90
CA ASP A 475 11.12 9.02 22.07
C ASP A 475 12.49 9.66 22.40
N ARG A 476 13.52 8.85 22.71
CA ARG A 476 14.92 9.27 22.86
C ARG A 476 15.71 9.26 21.55
N ILE A 477 15.13 8.76 20.46
CA ILE A 477 15.73 8.82 19.12
C ILE A 477 15.28 10.11 18.41
N ASN A 478 16.24 10.89 17.94
CA ASN A 478 16.04 11.99 17.00
C ASN A 478 16.28 11.49 15.58
N PHE A 479 15.36 11.79 14.67
CA PHE A 479 15.50 11.52 13.24
C PHE A 479 15.99 12.77 12.52
N MET A 480 17.12 12.65 11.84
CA MET A 480 17.69 13.71 11.01
C MET A 480 17.71 13.23 9.57
N CYS A 481 16.73 13.64 8.78
CA CYS A 481 16.72 13.37 7.35
C CYS A 481 17.37 14.52 6.59
N ARG A 482 18.43 14.23 5.83
CA ARG A 482 19.00 15.20 4.89
C ARG A 482 18.23 15.12 3.58
N ILE A 483 17.52 16.19 3.24
CA ILE A 483 16.89 16.35 1.93
C ILE A 483 17.93 17.02 1.02
N GLN A 484 18.64 16.23 0.22
CA GLN A 484 19.38 16.72 -0.95
C GLN A 484 18.57 16.40 -2.20
N ASP A 485 18.94 16.93 -3.38
CA ASP A 485 18.35 16.63 -4.70
C ASP A 485 18.55 15.15 -5.15
N GLY A 486 18.61 14.20 -4.21
CA GLY A 486 18.77 12.76 -4.36
C GLY A 486 17.87 11.97 -3.37
N PRO A 487 18.08 10.65 -3.19
CA PRO A 487 17.31 9.87 -2.24
C PRO A 487 17.49 10.42 -0.81
N ASN A 488 16.40 10.50 -0.04
CA ASN A 488 16.44 10.93 1.36
C ASN A 488 17.34 9.97 2.16
N THR A 489 18.50 10.44 2.63
CA THR A 489 19.30 9.72 3.62
C THR A 489 18.90 10.21 5.00
N CYS A 490 18.33 9.31 5.79
CA CYS A 490 17.92 9.59 7.17
C CYS A 490 18.92 8.97 8.14
N TYR A 491 19.51 9.83 8.97
CA TYR A 491 20.33 9.46 10.12
C TYR A 491 19.47 9.53 11.37
N TYR A 492 19.90 8.85 12.42
CA TYR A 492 19.30 9.02 13.74
C TYR A 492 20.40 9.33 14.76
N ASN A 493 20.10 10.26 15.67
CA ASN A 493 20.95 10.62 16.80
C ASN A 493 20.16 10.42 18.09
N ILE A 494 20.83 10.26 19.22
CA ILE A 494 20.14 10.18 20.52
C ILE A 494 19.95 11.59 21.09
N LYS A 495 18.77 11.89 21.65
CA LYS A 495 18.48 13.17 22.31
C LYS A 495 19.47 13.43 23.46
N PRO A 496 20.02 14.66 23.59
CA PRO A 496 20.88 15.05 24.70
C PRO A 496 20.19 14.83 26.06
N GLY A 497 20.98 14.47 27.08
CA GLY A 497 20.51 14.20 28.45
C GLY A 497 20.93 12.83 28.96
N PRO A 498 20.62 12.49 30.24
CA PRO A 498 20.97 11.19 30.81
C PRO A 498 20.37 10.07 29.97
N LEU A 499 21.20 9.10 29.60
CA LEU A 499 20.77 7.93 28.85
C LEU A 499 19.93 7.00 29.75
N PRO A 500 19.07 6.13 29.15
CA PRO A 500 18.46 5.04 29.90
C PRO A 500 19.53 4.16 30.54
N ASP A 501 19.22 3.58 31.70
CA ASP A 501 20.11 2.66 32.42
C ASP A 501 20.61 1.55 31.47
N GLY A 502 21.92 1.27 31.49
CA GLY A 502 22.56 0.29 30.61
C GLY A 502 23.02 0.82 29.24
N TYR A 503 22.86 2.11 28.95
CA TYR A 503 23.36 2.73 27.72
C TYR A 503 24.45 3.78 28.01
N GLU A 504 25.55 3.74 27.25
CA GLU A 504 26.61 4.75 27.28
C GLU A 504 26.77 5.43 25.91
N CYS A 505 26.92 6.75 25.88
CA CYS A 505 27.28 7.50 24.69
C CYS A 505 28.77 7.29 24.41
N ARG A 506 29.13 6.59 23.32
CA ARG A 506 30.52 6.61 22.81
C ARG A 506 30.72 7.79 21.87
N LEU A 507 31.88 8.47 22.01
CA LEU A 507 32.39 9.49 21.08
C LEU A 507 32.36 8.97 19.61
N PRO A 508 32.29 9.87 18.60
CA PRO A 508 32.30 9.47 17.20
C PRO A 508 33.52 8.58 16.89
N VAL A 509 33.30 7.57 16.04
CA VAL A 509 34.31 6.60 15.63
C VAL A 509 35.50 7.36 15.01
N PRO A 510 36.71 7.32 15.59
CA PRO A 510 37.89 7.80 14.89
C PRO A 510 38.13 6.84 13.73
N ASN A 511 38.25 7.38 12.52
CA ASN A 511 38.56 6.71 11.23
C ASN A 511 37.38 6.42 10.30
N TRP A 512 36.50 7.40 10.07
CA TRP A 512 35.90 7.55 8.74
C TRP A 512 36.82 8.44 7.90
N PRO A 513 37.46 7.94 6.83
CA PRO A 513 38.28 8.79 5.97
C PRO A 513 37.35 9.77 5.24
N GLY A 514 37.35 11.04 5.65
CA GLY A 514 36.63 12.11 4.96
C GLY A 514 35.87 13.12 5.83
N VAL A 515 35.79 12.94 7.16
CA VAL A 515 35.14 13.93 8.04
C VAL A 515 36.20 14.73 8.79
N SER A 516 36.37 16.00 8.44
CA SER A 516 37.28 16.92 9.12
C SER A 516 36.77 17.21 10.54
N GLN A 517 37.71 17.32 11.48
CA GLN A 517 37.50 17.54 12.93
C GLN A 517 36.77 18.86 13.31
N GLY A 518 36.17 19.57 12.36
CA GLY A 518 35.47 20.84 12.58
C GLY A 518 33.94 20.76 12.66
N SER A 519 33.33 19.58 12.49
CA SER A 519 31.87 19.42 12.63
C SER A 519 31.51 18.77 13.96
N GLN A 520 31.27 19.60 14.97
CA GLN A 520 30.62 19.14 16.20
C GLN A 520 29.21 18.62 15.86
N GLY A 521 28.88 17.37 16.24
CA GLY A 521 27.48 17.00 16.47
C GLY A 521 26.98 15.61 16.06
N GLU A 522 27.78 14.68 15.52
CA GLU A 522 27.29 13.31 15.26
C GLU A 522 27.63 12.36 16.41
N LEU A 523 26.68 12.24 17.33
CA LEU A 523 26.70 11.29 18.44
C LEU A 523 26.16 9.93 17.96
N ILE A 524 27.04 9.14 17.34
CA ILE A 524 26.75 7.74 16.98
C ILE A 524 26.95 6.88 18.23
N ALA A 525 25.86 6.45 18.86
CA ALA A 525 25.93 5.51 19.97
C ALA A 525 26.36 4.12 19.46
N ARG A 526 27.64 3.77 19.67
CA ARG A 526 28.11 2.37 19.57
C ARG A 526 28.00 1.69 20.94
N LEU A 527 27.43 0.49 20.96
CA LEU A 527 27.41 -0.44 22.10
C LEU A 527 28.86 -0.68 22.61
N ARG A 528 29.10 -0.53 23.93
CA ARG A 528 30.23 -1.18 24.64
C ARG A 528 29.83 -2.62 24.93
N TRP A 529 30.41 -3.57 24.21
CA TRP A 529 30.58 -4.93 24.73
C TRP A 529 31.96 -4.96 25.37
N GLU A 530 32.03 -4.93 26.70
CA GLU A 530 33.19 -5.47 27.39
C GLU A 530 33.03 -6.98 27.35
N THR A 531 33.95 -7.62 26.64
CA THR A 531 34.18 -9.06 26.65
C THR A 531 34.24 -9.55 28.10
N MET A 532 33.21 -10.26 28.56
CA MET A 532 33.42 -11.23 29.63
C MET A 532 34.14 -12.44 29.00
N PRO A 533 35.23 -12.93 29.60
CA PRO A 533 35.96 -14.07 29.07
C PRO A 533 35.11 -15.33 29.15
N LEU A 534 35.38 -16.22 28.19
CA LEU A 534 34.78 -17.55 27.96
C LEU A 534 34.50 -18.37 29.23
#